data_AF-A0A7V6QL29-F1
#
_entry.id   AF-A0A7V6QL29-F1
#
_cell.length_a   1.000
_cell.length_b   1.000
_cell.length_c   1.000
_cell.angle_alpha   90.00
_cell.angle_beta   90.00
_cell.angle_gamma   90.00
#
_symmetry.space_group_name_H-M   'P 1'
#
loop_
_entity.id
_entity.type
_entity.pdbx_description
1 polymer ?
#
loop_
_entity_poly.entity_id
_entity_poly.type
_entity_poly.pdbx_seq_one_letter_code
_entity_poly.pdbx_strand_id
1 'polypeptide(L)'
;MFSSLTFTGKRKRNDNPYSEAVFRMLKYRAEYPHEGFESLEAARKWAAEFVKWYTYEHQHSGLNFVTPHQVHTGEYVGILEKRKEVYELERSKHLEC
;
A
#
# COMPACT_ATOMS: atom_id res chain seq x y z
N MET A 1 -2.51 -25.32 -13.14
CA MET A 1 -3.32 -24.08 -13.19
C MET A 1 -2.45 -22.97 -13.73
N PHE A 2 -2.48 -22.75 -15.04
CA PHE A 2 -1.70 -21.69 -15.69
C PHE A 2 -2.44 -20.36 -15.50
N SER A 3 -1.78 -19.40 -14.83
CA SER A 3 -2.25 -18.02 -14.74
C SER A 3 -2.31 -17.43 -16.14
N SER A 4 -3.51 -17.19 -16.68
CA SER A 4 -3.69 -16.53 -17.96
C SER A 4 -3.27 -15.05 -17.84
N LEU A 5 -2.11 -14.71 -18.38
CA LEU A 5 -1.76 -13.30 -18.62
C LEU A 5 -2.67 -12.76 -19.72
N THR A 6 -3.68 -11.99 -19.34
CA THR A 6 -4.52 -11.25 -20.30
C THR A 6 -3.79 -9.98 -20.72
N PHE A 7 -3.18 -9.98 -21.91
CA PHE A 7 -2.69 -8.76 -22.56
C PHE A 7 -3.83 -8.15 -23.38
N THR A 8 -4.53 -7.17 -22.81
CA THR A 8 -5.59 -6.45 -23.54
C THR A 8 -4.96 -5.48 -24.53
N GLY A 9 -5.10 -5.76 -25.82
CA GLY A 9 -4.53 -4.97 -26.91
C GLY A 9 -5.08 -3.55 -26.98
N LYS A 10 -4.27 -2.60 -26.49
CA LYS A 10 -3.96 -1.25 -26.99
C LYS A 10 -3.31 -0.54 -25.81
N ARG A 11 -1.99 -0.33 -25.84
CA ARG A 11 -1.23 0.31 -24.75
C ARG A 11 -1.85 1.68 -24.42
N LYS A 12 -2.71 1.75 -23.41
CA LYS A 12 -3.03 3.03 -22.78
C LYS A 12 -2.00 3.22 -21.69
N ARG A 13 -1.55 4.45 -21.50
CA ARG A 13 -0.60 4.83 -20.44
C ARG A 13 -1.09 4.54 -19.01
N ASN A 14 -2.28 3.95 -18.85
CA ASN A 14 -3.04 3.81 -17.61
C ASN A 14 -3.74 2.43 -17.58
N ASP A 15 -3.07 1.38 -18.07
CA ASP A 15 -3.65 0.03 -18.14
C ASP A 15 -3.70 -0.64 -16.75
N ASN A 16 -2.97 -0.12 -15.75
CA ASN A 16 -3.03 -0.62 -14.38
C ASN A 16 -2.78 0.49 -13.34
N PRO A 17 -3.82 1.26 -12.94
CA PRO A 17 -3.68 2.37 -12.00
C PRO A 17 -3.13 1.93 -10.63
N TYR A 18 -3.35 0.67 -10.24
CA TYR A 18 -2.82 0.11 -8.99
C TYR A 18 -1.30 -0.03 -9.05
N SER A 19 -0.77 -0.67 -10.10
CA SER A 19 0.68 -0.79 -10.26
C SER A 19 1.36 0.56 -10.46
N GLU A 20 0.72 1.50 -11.15
CA GLU A 20 1.27 2.85 -11.31
C GLU A 20 1.37 3.62 -9.99
N ALA A 21 0.37 3.48 -9.11
CA ALA A 21 0.43 4.08 -7.77
C ALA A 21 1.59 3.50 -6.94
N VAL A 22 1.79 2.17 -7.00
CA VAL A 22 2.92 1.49 -6.35
C VAL A 22 4.26 2.02 -6.89
N PHE A 23 4.44 2.06 -8.21
CA PHE A 23 5.68 2.53 -8.83
C PHE A 23 5.94 4.02 -8.60
N ARG A 24 4.88 4.83 -8.53
CA ARG A 24 4.99 6.24 -8.14
C ARG A 24 5.53 6.33 -6.73
N MET A 25 4.88 5.66 -5.78
CA MET A 25 5.29 5.66 -4.38
C MET A 25 6.75 5.19 -4.20
N LEU A 26 7.13 4.14 -4.93
CA LEU A 26 8.48 3.59 -4.96
C LEU A 26 9.52 4.66 -5.33
N LYS A 27 9.25 5.48 -6.33
CA LYS A 27 10.19 6.51 -6.85
C LYS A 27 10.31 7.76 -5.99
N TYR A 28 9.30 8.06 -5.17
CA TYR A 28 9.29 9.26 -4.32
C TYR A 28 9.77 8.99 -2.88
N ARG A 29 10.18 7.76 -2.56
CA ARG A 29 10.73 7.41 -1.24
C ARG A 29 12.19 7.86 -1.13
N ALA A 30 12.57 8.42 0.02
CA ALA A 30 13.93 8.88 0.27
C ALA A 30 14.99 7.76 0.16
N GLU A 31 14.60 6.51 0.44
CA GLU A 31 15.46 5.33 0.34
C GLU A 31 15.55 4.75 -1.08
N TYR A 32 14.92 5.40 -2.07
CA TYR A 32 15.05 4.99 -3.46
C TYR A 32 16.45 5.30 -3.98
N PRO A 33 17.20 4.32 -4.49
CA PRO A 33 18.55 4.56 -4.99
C PRO A 33 18.49 5.24 -6.35
N HIS A 34 18.55 6.56 -6.34
CA HIS A 34 18.56 7.40 -7.54
C HIS A 34 19.79 7.16 -8.43
N GLU A 35 20.92 6.76 -7.83
CA GLU A 35 22.17 6.44 -8.53
C GLU A 35 22.20 5.00 -9.10
N GLY A 36 21.17 4.20 -8.83
CA GLY A 36 21.07 2.80 -9.24
C GLY A 36 21.60 1.81 -8.19
N PHE A 37 21.67 0.54 -8.57
CA PHE A 37 22.13 -0.54 -7.68
C PHE A 37 23.51 -1.03 -8.11
N GLU A 38 24.37 -1.31 -7.13
CA GLU A 38 25.72 -1.86 -7.35
C GLU A 38 25.71 -3.27 -7.96
N SER A 39 24.66 -4.05 -7.69
CA SER A 39 24.52 -5.41 -8.20
C SER A 39 23.05 -5.81 -8.35
N LEU A 40 22.81 -6.87 -9.13
CA LEU A 40 21.48 -7.47 -9.26
C LEU A 40 20.95 -8.00 -7.91
N GLU A 41 21.84 -8.53 -7.06
CA GLU A 41 21.46 -9.00 -5.73
C GLU A 41 21.03 -7.85 -4.82
N ALA A 42 21.75 -6.74 -4.85
CA ALA A 42 21.38 -5.53 -4.12
C ALA A 42 20.01 -5.01 -4.57
N ALA A 43 19.76 -4.97 -5.88
CA ALA A 43 18.46 -4.60 -6.44
C ALA A 43 17.32 -5.52 -5.97
N ARG A 44 17.55 -6.84 -5.99
CA ARG A 44 16.55 -7.83 -5.54
C ARG A 44 16.26 -7.71 -4.05
N LYS A 45 17.30 -7.55 -3.23
CA LYS A 45 17.15 -7.40 -1.78
C LYS A 45 16.35 -6.15 -1.45
N TRP A 46 16.72 -5.01 -2.02
CA TRP A 46 16.00 -3.76 -1.82
C TRP A 46 14.55 -3.84 -2.29
N ALA A 47 14.29 -4.46 -3.46
CA ALA A 47 12.93 -4.64 -3.95
C ALA A 47 12.09 -5.54 -3.04
N ALA A 48 12.67 -6.61 -2.49
CA ALA A 48 11.99 -7.49 -1.55
C ALA A 48 11.67 -6.77 -0.23
N GLU A 49 12.60 -5.98 0.30
CA GLU A 49 12.39 -5.14 1.48
C GLU A 49 11.30 -4.10 1.23
N PHE A 50 11.30 -3.45 0.07
CA PHE A 50 10.26 -2.52 -0.33
C PHE A 50 8.88 -3.18 -0.37
N VAL A 51 8.75 -4.36 -1.02
CA VAL A 51 7.47 -5.08 -1.11
C VAL A 51 6.99 -5.49 0.27
N LYS A 52 7.88 -6.02 1.12
CA LYS A 52 7.53 -6.37 2.50
C LYS A 52 6.97 -5.16 3.25
N TRP A 53 7.67 -4.04 3.20
CA TRP A 53 7.23 -2.82 3.84
C TRP A 53 5.88 -2.32 3.27
N TYR A 54 5.72 -2.30 1.94
CA TYR A 54 4.48 -1.86 1.29
C TYR A 54 3.26 -2.70 1.70
N THR A 55 3.46 -4.01 1.86
CA THR A 55 2.40 -4.98 2.18
C THR A 55 2.04 -5.02 3.66
N TYR A 56 3.02 -4.94 4.56
CA TYR A 56 2.82 -5.21 5.99
C TYR A 56 2.90 -3.99 6.89
N GLU A 57 3.55 -2.91 6.45
CA GLU A 57 3.85 -1.77 7.32
C GLU A 57 3.23 -0.47 6.80
N HIS A 58 3.27 -0.25 5.48
CA HIS A 58 2.73 0.97 4.91
C HIS A 58 1.20 1.00 4.94
N GLN A 59 0.65 1.96 5.66
CA GLN A 59 -0.79 2.24 5.74
C GLN A 59 -1.21 3.15 4.58
N HIS A 60 -2.19 2.70 3.79
CA HIS A 60 -2.61 3.41 2.58
C HIS A 60 -3.79 4.32 2.90
N SER A 61 -3.69 5.60 2.59
CA SER A 61 -4.79 6.56 2.79
C SER A 61 -6.04 6.17 2.00
N GLY A 62 -5.88 5.63 0.79
CA GLY A 62 -6.97 5.07 -0.01
C GLY A 62 -7.63 3.81 0.57
N LEU A 63 -7.01 3.20 1.58
CA LEU A 63 -7.54 2.07 2.36
C LEU A 63 -7.87 2.51 3.79
N ASN A 64 -8.24 3.77 4.02
CA ASN A 64 -8.49 4.31 5.37
C ASN A 64 -7.31 4.04 6.33
N PHE A 65 -6.07 4.16 5.88
CA PHE A 65 -4.87 3.91 6.69
C PHE A 65 -4.81 2.50 7.30
N VAL A 66 -5.18 1.47 6.52
CA VAL A 66 -4.83 0.07 6.83
C VAL A 66 -3.84 -0.47 5.80
N THR A 67 -3.15 -1.56 6.16
CA THR A 67 -2.17 -2.19 5.29
C THR A 67 -2.86 -3.15 4.29
N PRO A 68 -2.25 -3.41 3.12
CA PRO A 68 -2.83 -4.36 2.16
C PRO A 68 -2.98 -5.76 2.77
N HIS A 69 -2.05 -6.17 3.63
CA HIS A 69 -2.15 -7.44 4.37
C HIS A 69 -3.39 -7.49 5.27
N GLN A 70 -3.67 -6.41 6.02
CA GLN A 70 -4.85 -6.32 6.89
C GLN A 70 -6.17 -6.34 6.10
N VAL A 71 -6.17 -5.75 4.90
CA VAL A 71 -7.32 -5.85 3.99
C VAL A 71 -7.49 -7.30 3.52
N HIS A 72 -6.40 -7.93 3.07
CA HIS A 72 -6.43 -9.29 2.53
C HIS A 72 -6.87 -10.34 3.56
N THR A 73 -6.43 -10.19 4.81
CA THR A 73 -6.76 -11.10 5.92
C THR A 73 -8.10 -10.78 6.60
N GLY A 74 -8.74 -9.65 6.26
CA GLY A 74 -9.99 -9.21 6.87
C GLY A 74 -9.84 -8.52 8.23
N GLU A 75 -8.62 -8.43 8.77
CA GLU A 75 -8.31 -7.76 10.05
C GLU A 75 -8.74 -6.29 10.07
N TYR A 76 -8.81 -5.65 8.91
CA TYR A 76 -9.18 -4.24 8.78
C TYR A 76 -10.55 -3.92 9.38
N VAL A 77 -11.49 -4.87 9.41
CA VAL A 77 -12.86 -4.64 9.93
C VAL A 77 -12.82 -4.22 11.40
N GLY A 78 -12.15 -5.02 12.24
CA GLY A 78 -12.02 -4.71 13.67
C GLY A 78 -11.20 -3.45 13.93
N ILE A 79 -10.21 -3.15 13.09
CA ILE A 79 -9.42 -1.91 13.17
C ILE A 79 -10.31 -0.69 12.92
N LEU A 80 -11.17 -0.74 11.90
CA LEU A 80 -12.05 0.38 11.55
C LEU A 80 -13.20 0.56 12.55
N GLU A 81 -13.76 -0.54 13.08
CA GLU A 81 -14.77 -0.48 14.15
C GLU A 81 -14.21 0.21 15.40
N LYS A 82 -13.04 -0.21 15.87
CA LYS A 82 -12.40 0.41 17.04
C LYS A 82 -12.09 1.90 16.83
N ARG A 83 -11.69 2.29 15.62
CA ARG A 83 -11.49 3.72 15.30
C ARG A 83 -12.78 4.51 15.34
N LYS A 84 -13.88 3.93 14.87
CA LYS A 84 -15.20 4.56 14.94
C LYS A 84 -15.61 4.82 16.39
N GLU A 85 -15.44 3.84 17.26
CA GLU A 85 -15.73 3.98 18.71
C GLU A 85 -14.93 5.14 19.33
N VAL A 86 -13.62 5.22 19.04
CA VAL A 86 -12.77 6.32 19.53
C VAL A 86 -13.28 7.67 19.04
N TYR A 87 -13.64 7.80 17.76
CA TYR A 87 -14.16 9.05 17.22
C TYR A 87 -15.54 9.44 17.80
N GLU A 88 -16.39 8.47 18.09
CA GLU A 88 -17.69 8.72 18.72
C GLU A 88 -17.52 9.18 20.18
N LEU A 89 -16.58 8.57 20.92
CA LEU A 89 -16.23 8.97 22.28
C LEU A 89 -15.63 10.38 22.34
N GLU A 90 -14.72 10.71 21.42
CA GLU A 90 -14.14 12.07 21.37
C GLU A 90 -15.19 13.11 20.95
N ARG A 91 -16.12 12.76 20.05
CA ARG A 91 -17.22 13.64 19.64
C ARG A 91 -18.18 13.92 20.80
N SER A 92 -18.52 12.92 21.61
CA SER A 92 -19.40 13.13 22.76
C SER A 92 -18.75 14.02 23.82
N LYS A 93 -17.46 13.84 24.11
CA LYS A 93 -16.70 14.74 25.00
C LYS A 93 -16.66 16.19 24.49
N HIS A 94 -16.58 16.39 23.18
CA HIS A 94 -16.52 17.72 22.58
C HIS A 94 -17.87 18.44 22.54
N LEU A 95 -19.00 17.72 22.51
CA LEU A 95 -20.34 18.32 22.58
C LEU A 95 -20.79 18.65 24.01
N GLU A 96 -20.14 18.06 25.03
CA GLU A 96 -20.46 18.25 26.45
C GLU A 96 -19.67 19.42 27.09
N CYS A 97 -18.94 20.22 26.30
CA CYS A 97 -18.16 21.39 26.74
C CYS A 97 -18.59 22.65 25.99
#